data_AF-A0A820JHR3-F1
#
_entry.id   AF-A0A820JHR3-F1
#
_cell.length_a   1.000
_cell.length_b   1.000
_cell.length_c   1.000
_cell.angle_alpha   90.00
_cell.angle_beta   90.00
_cell.angle_gamma   90.00
#
_symmetry.space_group_name_H-M   'P 1'
#
loop_
_entity.id
_entity.type
_entity.pdbx_description
1 polymer ?
#
loop_
_entity_poly.entity_id
_entity_poly.type
_entity_poly.pdbx_seq_one_letter_code
_entity_poly.pdbx_strand_id
1 'polypeptide(L)'
;MNSPEWKFILIGCVVCLLGGLRGPVFSLLVSKIINEFNDCKETEMRHRVMITSGLFFPLGAVFMILRFFQYVAFGIAGAKLVSRLRSKAFACLLRQEVAYFDRPENSSGAICTQLSSNAAAIEDMAGARLGFIC
;
A
#
# COMPACT_ATOMS: atom_id res chain seq x y z
N MET A 1 -9.36 13.67 -19.84
CA MET A 1 -10.01 12.34 -19.87
C MET A 1 -9.51 11.55 -18.68
N ASN A 2 -10.20 11.74 -17.55
CA ASN A 2 -9.72 11.47 -16.19
C ASN A 2 -9.66 9.96 -15.94
N SER A 3 -8.45 9.46 -15.67
CA SER A 3 -8.15 8.03 -15.63
C SER A 3 -8.95 7.29 -14.57
N PRO A 4 -9.38 6.04 -14.82
CA PRO A 4 -10.09 5.16 -13.88
C PRO A 4 -9.31 4.81 -12.59
N GLU A 5 -8.14 5.42 -12.39
CA GLU A 5 -7.21 5.25 -11.28
C GLU A 5 -7.63 6.07 -10.05
N TRP A 6 -8.45 7.12 -10.19
CA TRP A 6 -8.96 7.90 -9.06
C TRP A 6 -9.65 6.99 -8.03
N LYS A 7 -10.46 6.03 -8.48
CA LYS A 7 -11.18 5.11 -7.57
C LYS A 7 -10.21 4.26 -6.74
N PHE A 8 -9.11 3.81 -7.34
CA PHE A 8 -8.06 3.08 -6.62
C PHE A 8 -7.28 3.97 -5.66
N ILE A 9 -7.01 5.23 -6.04
CA ILE A 9 -6.37 6.22 -5.15
C ILE A 9 -7.27 6.54 -3.95
N LEU A 10 -8.57 6.69 -4.18
CA LEU A 10 -9.54 7.01 -3.13
C LEU A 10 -9.75 5.83 -2.17
N ILE A 11 -9.83 4.61 -2.69
CA ILE A 11 -9.77 3.38 -1.88
C ILE A 11 -8.45 3.33 -1.10
N GLY A 12 -7.34 3.65 -1.76
CA GLY A 12 -6.02 3.72 -1.13
C GLY A 12 -5.95 4.67 0.07
N CYS A 13 -6.47 5.89 -0.06
CA CYS A 13 -6.54 6.87 1.03
C CYS A 13 -7.39 6.37 2.20
N VAL A 14 -8.55 5.77 1.91
CA VAL A 14 -9.43 5.21 2.96
C VAL A 14 -8.72 4.09 3.72
N VAL A 15 -8.01 3.21 3.03
CA VAL A 15 -7.30 2.12 3.71
C VAL A 15 -6.07 2.63 4.48
N CYS A 16 -5.39 3.66 3.99
CA CYS A 16 -4.31 4.34 4.72
C CYS A 16 -4.79 4.92 6.06
N LEU A 17 -5.97 5.56 6.07
CA LEU A 17 -6.58 6.06 7.29
C LEU A 17 -6.91 4.92 8.27
N LEU A 18 -7.42 3.80 7.77
CA LEU A 18 -7.72 2.61 8.58
C LEU A 18 -6.46 1.95 9.14
N GLY A 19 -5.35 1.93 8.41
CA GLY A 19 -4.11 1.38 8.93
C GLY A 19 -3.41 2.28 9.94
N GLY A 20 -3.53 3.61 9.82
CA GLY A 20 -3.13 4.55 10.86
C GLY A 20 -3.91 4.38 12.17
N LEU A 21 -5.19 4.00 12.09
CA LEU A 21 -6.04 3.70 13.24
C LEU A 21 -5.68 2.39 13.97
N ARG A 22 -4.90 1.50 13.35
CA ARG A 22 -4.51 0.22 13.95
C ARG A 22 -3.68 0.42 15.23
N GLY A 23 -2.75 1.37 15.21
CA GLY A 23 -1.93 1.74 16.37
C GLY A 23 -2.74 2.20 17.58
N PRO A 24 -3.60 3.24 17.46
CA PRO A 24 -4.43 3.69 18.57
C PRO A 24 -5.45 2.64 19.00
N VAL A 25 -6.01 1.82 18.10
CA VAL A 25 -6.92 0.72 18.49
C VAL A 25 -6.21 -0.31 19.37
N PHE A 26 -4.98 -0.69 19.02
CA PHE A 26 -4.15 -1.56 19.87
C PHE A 26 -3.86 -0.90 21.22
N SER A 27 -3.49 0.38 21.22
CA SER A 27 -3.24 1.14 22.45
C SER A 27 -4.47 1.20 23.36
N LEU A 28 -5.67 1.44 22.82
CA LEU A 28 -6.91 1.50 23.59
C LEU A 28 -7.27 0.16 24.22
N LEU A 29 -7.06 -0.95 23.50
CA LEU A 29 -7.28 -2.29 24.04
C LEU A 29 -6.35 -2.58 25.22
N VAL A 30 -5.07 -2.24 25.10
CA VAL A 30 -4.09 -2.39 26.19
C VAL A 30 -4.47 -1.52 27.39
N SER A 31 -4.82 -0.25 27.16
CA SER A 31 -5.29 0.65 28.24
C SER A 31 -6.53 0.11 28.95
N LYS A 32 -7.45 -0.53 28.22
CA LYS A 32 -8.65 -1.13 28.79
C LYS A 32 -8.32 -2.31 29.69
N ILE A 33 -7.38 -3.17 29.29
CA ILE A 33 -6.87 -4.26 30.12
C ILE A 33 -6.25 -3.70 31.42
N ILE A 34 -5.39 -2.68 31.31
CA ILE A 34 -4.73 -2.07 32.48
C ILE A 34 -5.76 -1.48 33.45
N ASN A 35 -6.80 -0.81 32.95
CA ASN A 35 -7.88 -0.28 33.79
C ASN A 35 -8.71 -1.40 34.46
N GLU A 36 -8.99 -2.49 33.74
CA GLU A 36 -9.70 -3.65 34.31
C GLU A 36 -8.86 -4.36 35.40
N PHE A 37 -7.53 -4.32 35.31
CA PHE A 37 -6.63 -4.84 36.35
C PHE A 37 -6.56 -3.97 37.61
N ASN A 38 -6.81 -2.65 37.51
CA ASN A 38 -6.78 -1.73 38.64
C ASN A 38 -8.07 -1.77 39.48
N ASP A 39 -9.17 -2.28 38.93
CA ASP A 39 -10.45 -2.41 39.62
C ASP A 39 -10.47 -3.71 40.45
N CYS A 40 -10.20 -3.62 41.76
CA CYS A 40 -9.86 -4.72 42.67
C CYS A 40 -10.95 -5.80 42.96
N LYS A 41 -11.87 -6.11 42.04
CA LYS A 41 -12.84 -7.22 42.18
C LYS A 41 -12.38 -8.45 41.39
N GLU A 42 -11.70 -9.36 42.06
CA GLU A 42 -11.00 -10.52 41.48
C GLU A 42 -11.87 -11.41 40.57
N THR A 43 -13.15 -11.60 40.90
CA THR A 43 -14.09 -12.43 40.12
C THR A 43 -14.60 -11.75 38.86
N GLU A 44 -14.89 -10.43 38.92
CA GLU A 44 -15.34 -9.64 37.77
C GLU A 44 -14.20 -9.33 36.80
N MET A 45 -12.97 -9.16 37.32
CA MET A 45 -11.76 -8.88 36.53
C MET A 45 -11.48 -10.00 35.53
N ARG A 46 -11.50 -11.27 35.96
CA ARG A 46 -11.21 -12.41 35.06
C ARG A 46 -12.18 -12.49 33.88
N HIS A 47 -13.47 -12.21 34.12
CA HIS A 47 -14.48 -12.27 33.07
C HIS A 47 -14.31 -11.15 32.03
N ARG A 48 -14.04 -9.92 32.48
CA ARG A 48 -13.82 -8.78 31.58
C ARG A 48 -12.53 -8.92 30.77
N VAL A 49 -11.45 -9.37 31.40
CA VAL A 49 -10.18 -9.62 30.70
C VAL A 49 -10.31 -10.75 29.67
N MET A 50 -11.06 -11.82 29.96
CA MET A 50 -11.34 -12.88 28.98
C MET A 50 -12.10 -12.36 27.76
N ILE A 51 -13.14 -11.53 27.96
CA ILE A 51 -13.90 -10.93 26.88
C ILE A 51 -13.03 -9.96 26.06
N THR A 52 -12.27 -9.09 26.73
CA THR A 52 -11.39 -8.11 26.09
C THR A 52 -10.24 -8.79 25.32
N SER A 53 -9.69 -9.89 25.84
CA SER A 53 -8.69 -10.70 25.13
C SER A 53 -9.30 -11.44 23.93
N GLY A 54 -10.52 -11.96 24.08
CA GLY A 54 -11.25 -12.59 22.99
C GLY A 54 -11.52 -11.66 21.81
N LEU A 55 -11.66 -10.35 22.06
CA LEU A 55 -11.84 -9.31 21.03
C LEU A 55 -10.60 -9.10 20.14
N PHE A 56 -9.39 -9.47 20.58
CA PHE A 56 -8.19 -9.33 19.74
C PHE A 56 -8.23 -10.21 18.49
N PHE A 57 -8.78 -11.42 18.61
CA PHE A 57 -8.78 -12.40 17.52
C PHE A 57 -9.64 -11.97 16.32
N PRO A 58 -10.94 -11.62 16.47
CA PRO A 58 -11.75 -11.16 15.35
C PRO A 58 -11.25 -9.83 14.79
N LEU A 59 -10.74 -8.95 15.65
CA LEU A 59 -10.26 -7.62 15.24
C LEU A 59 -8.96 -7.72 14.42
N GLY A 60 -8.05 -8.61 14.81
CA GLY A 60 -6.89 -8.99 14.01
C GLY A 60 -7.26 -9.63 12.67
N ALA A 61 -8.24 -10.54 12.67
CA ALA A 61 -8.72 -11.18 11.44
C ALA A 61 -9.28 -10.17 10.43
N VAL A 62 -10.09 -9.20 10.90
CA VAL A 62 -10.62 -8.11 10.05
C VAL A 62 -9.50 -7.29 9.45
N PHE A 63 -8.50 -6.88 10.25
CA PHE A 63 -7.36 -6.13 9.74
C PHE A 63 -6.52 -6.93 8.74
N MET A 64 -6.34 -8.23 8.95
CA MET A 64 -5.62 -9.10 8.02
C MET A 64 -6.32 -9.16 6.66
N ILE A 65 -7.64 -9.36 6.65
CA ILE A 65 -8.45 -9.42 5.42
C ILE A 65 -8.38 -8.09 4.67
N LEU A 66 -8.60 -6.96 5.38
CA LEU A 66 -8.54 -5.63 4.77
C LEU A 66 -7.16 -5.35 4.15
N ARG A 67 -6.08 -5.71 4.84
CA ARG A 67 -4.71 -5.56 4.32
C ARG A 67 -4.46 -6.44 3.10
N PHE A 68 -4.93 -7.68 3.11
CA PHE A 68 -4.77 -8.57 1.96
C PHE A 68 -5.41 -7.99 0.71
N PHE A 69 -6.67 -7.54 0.80
CA PHE A 69 -7.35 -6.89 -0.32
C PHE A 69 -6.66 -5.60 -0.77
N GLN A 70 -6.17 -4.80 0.18
CA GLN A 70 -5.38 -3.61 -0.11
C GLN A 70 -4.13 -3.94 -0.92
N TYR A 71 -3.32 -4.91 -0.48
CA TYR A 71 -2.10 -5.32 -1.17
C TYR A 71 -2.39 -5.79 -2.60
N VAL A 72 -3.42 -6.63 -2.78
CA VAL A 72 -3.81 -7.13 -4.11
C VAL A 72 -4.27 -5.97 -5.02
N ALA A 73 -5.11 -5.07 -4.50
CA ALA A 73 -5.60 -3.93 -5.27
C ALA A 73 -4.48 -2.98 -5.70
N PHE A 74 -3.53 -2.67 -4.81
CA PHE A 74 -2.37 -1.84 -5.14
C PHE A 74 -1.39 -2.53 -6.08
N GLY A 75 -1.18 -3.85 -5.94
CA GLY A 75 -0.35 -4.60 -6.88
C GLY A 75 -0.91 -4.55 -8.31
N ILE A 76 -2.22 -4.74 -8.47
CA ILE A 76 -2.88 -4.65 -9.78
C ILE A 76 -2.83 -3.21 -10.33
N ALA A 77 -3.05 -2.21 -9.48
CA ALA A 77 -2.98 -0.80 -9.88
C ALA A 77 -1.57 -0.40 -10.32
N GLY A 78 -0.54 -0.84 -9.59
CA GLY A 78 0.88 -0.65 -9.93
C GLY A 78 1.23 -1.26 -11.28
N ALA A 79 0.87 -2.52 -11.50
CA ALA A 79 1.13 -3.21 -12.77
C ALA A 79 0.45 -2.50 -13.97
N LYS A 80 -0.78 -2.00 -13.79
CA LYS A 80 -1.48 -1.21 -14.83
C LYS A 80 -0.80 0.11 -15.13
N LEU A 81 -0.33 0.81 -14.09
CA LEU A 81 0.36 2.09 -14.24
C LEU A 81 1.68 1.91 -15.02
N VAL A 82 2.45 0.89 -14.66
CA VAL A 82 3.72 0.53 -15.32
C VAL A 82 3.51 0.21 -16.79
N SER A 83 2.49 -0.62 -17.11
CA SER A 83 2.14 -0.96 -18.49
C SER A 83 1.80 0.28 -19.33
N ARG A 84 1.04 1.23 -18.77
CA ARG A 84 0.69 2.49 -19.43
C ARG A 84 1.90 3.39 -19.66
N LEU A 85 2.78 3.50 -18.65
CA LEU A 85 4.02 4.27 -18.75
C LEU A 85 4.92 3.70 -19.86
N ARG A 86 5.04 2.37 -19.94
CA ARG A 86 5.81 1.70 -21.00
C ARG A 86 5.29 2.03 -22.40
N SER A 87 3.98 1.94 -22.60
CA SER A 87 3.36 2.25 -23.90
C SER A 87 3.53 3.72 -24.30
N LYS A 88 3.35 4.66 -23.35
CA LYS A 88 3.55 6.10 -23.62
C LYS A 88 5.01 6.43 -23.93
N ALA A 89 5.94 5.86 -23.17
CA ALA A 89 7.35 6.11 -23.37
C ALA A 89 7.84 5.53 -24.70
N PHE A 90 7.36 4.34 -25.11
CA PHE A 90 7.64 3.79 -26.43
C PHE A 90 7.10 4.68 -27.56
N ALA A 91 5.87 5.17 -27.44
CA ALA A 91 5.30 6.12 -28.40
C ALA A 91 6.07 7.45 -28.47
N CYS A 92 6.63 7.92 -27.35
CA CYS A 92 7.47 9.13 -27.32
C CYS A 92 8.83 8.89 -27.99
N LEU A 93 9.43 7.72 -27.74
CA LEU A 93 10.66 7.27 -28.38
C LEU A 93 10.55 7.27 -29.91
N LEU A 94 9.43 6.76 -30.45
CA LEU A 94 9.18 6.74 -31.89
C LEU A 94 9.01 8.14 -32.52
N ARG A 95 8.76 9.18 -31.73
CA ARG A 95 8.61 10.57 -32.18
C ARG A 95 9.92 11.37 -32.11
N GLN A 96 10.98 10.78 -31.59
CA GLN A 96 12.27 11.44 -31.40
C GLN A 96 13.07 11.48 -32.71
N GLU A 97 13.82 12.55 -32.95
CA GLU A 97 14.63 12.72 -34.17
C GLU A 97 15.79 11.71 -34.26
N VAL A 98 16.19 11.34 -35.48
CA VAL A 98 17.27 10.34 -35.72
C VAL A 98 18.60 10.77 -35.09
N ALA A 99 18.91 12.07 -35.10
CA ALA A 99 20.12 12.63 -34.48
C ALA A 99 20.18 12.43 -32.95
N TYR A 100 19.06 12.13 -32.30
CA TYR A 100 19.04 11.79 -30.87
C TYR A 100 19.63 10.39 -30.62
N PHE A 101 19.44 9.46 -31.55
CA PHE A 101 19.92 8.07 -31.46
C PHE A 101 21.39 7.89 -31.88
N ASP A 102 21.97 8.89 -32.55
CA ASP A 102 23.39 8.90 -32.93
C ASP A 102 24.33 9.12 -31.73
N ARG A 103 23.80 9.59 -30.59
CA ARG A 103 24.61 9.71 -29.37
C ARG A 103 24.84 8.32 -28.78
N PRO A 104 26.09 7.96 -28.42
CA PRO A 104 26.39 6.64 -27.86
C PRO A 104 25.65 6.36 -26.53
N GLU A 105 25.27 7.41 -25.79
CA GLU A 105 24.46 7.29 -24.57
C GLU A 105 22.97 6.97 -24.85
N ASN A 106 22.47 7.31 -26.04
CA ASN A 106 21.05 7.23 -26.42
C ASN A 106 20.78 6.14 -27.46
N SER A 107 21.63 5.11 -27.51
CA SER A 107 21.34 3.93 -28.31
C SER A 107 19.96 3.37 -27.94
N SER A 108 19.21 2.88 -28.93
CA SER A 108 17.87 2.33 -28.74
C SER A 108 17.81 1.24 -27.66
N GLY A 109 18.88 0.46 -27.51
CA GLY A 109 19.04 -0.52 -26.43
C GLY A 109 19.20 0.12 -25.05
N ALA A 110 20.07 1.12 -24.92
CA ALA A 110 20.34 1.81 -23.66
C ALA A 110 19.10 2.54 -23.11
N ILE A 111 18.32 3.21 -23.98
CA ILE A 111 17.09 3.88 -23.58
C ILE A 111 16.02 2.87 -23.16
N CYS A 112 15.90 1.73 -23.86
CA CYS A 112 14.96 0.67 -23.50
C CYS A 112 15.29 0.09 -22.11
N THR A 113 16.57 -0.13 -21.82
CA THR A 113 17.04 -0.58 -20.51
C THR A 113 16.81 0.46 -19.42
N GLN A 114 17.15 1.74 -19.66
CA GLN A 114 16.87 2.82 -18.71
C GLN A 114 15.37 2.98 -18.45
N LEU A 115 14.54 2.92 -19.49
CA LEU A 115 13.09 3.04 -19.34
C LEU A 115 12.51 1.86 -18.53
N SER A 116 12.99 0.65 -18.78
CA SER A 116 12.58 -0.55 -18.04
C SER A 116 13.03 -0.46 -16.57
N SER A 117 14.25 0.02 -16.32
CA SER A 117 14.78 0.24 -14.97
C SER A 117 14.01 1.34 -14.23
N ASN A 118 13.73 2.46 -14.87
CA ASN A 118 12.95 3.56 -14.29
C ASN A 118 11.50 3.14 -14.01
N ALA A 119 10.90 2.34 -14.89
CA ALA A 119 9.56 1.80 -14.68
C ALA A 119 9.52 0.82 -13.50
N ALA A 120 10.51 -0.09 -13.41
CA ALA A 120 10.65 -1.00 -12.27
C ALA A 120 10.90 -0.23 -10.95
N ALA A 121 11.71 0.82 -10.97
CA ALA A 121 11.94 1.67 -9.82
C ALA A 121 10.68 2.43 -9.38
N ILE A 122 9.83 2.86 -10.32
CA ILE A 122 8.52 3.49 -10.01
C ILE A 122 7.55 2.46 -9.44
N GLU A 123 7.54 1.24 -9.97
CA GLU A 123 6.72 0.14 -9.44
C GLU A 123 7.10 -0.20 -8.00
N ASP A 124 8.41 -0.33 -7.76
CA ASP A 124 8.94 -0.66 -6.45
C ASP A 124 8.75 0.50 -5.46
N MET A 125 8.97 1.75 -5.88
CA MET A 125 8.69 2.92 -5.05
C MET A 125 7.19 3.08 -4.76
N ALA A 126 6.31 2.82 -5.73
CA ALA A 126 4.87 2.88 -5.51
C ALA A 126 4.42 1.74 -4.57
N GLY A 127 4.83 0.51 -4.84
CA GLY A 127 4.47 -0.68 -4.04
C GLY A 127 5.05 -0.63 -2.63
N ALA A 128 6.35 -0.35 -2.48
CA ALA A 128 7.03 -0.30 -1.19
C ALA A 128 6.55 0.89 -0.37
N ARG A 129 6.47 2.11 -0.92
CA ARG A 129 6.05 3.28 -0.12
C ARG A 129 4.57 3.24 0.23
N LEU A 130 3.69 2.78 -0.66
CA LEU A 130 2.26 2.63 -0.33
C LEU A 130 2.02 1.49 0.66
N GLY A 131 2.86 0.44 0.64
CA GLY A 131 2.84 -0.63 1.64
C GLY A 131 3.37 -0.22 3.02
N PHE A 132 4.36 0.70 3.06
CA PHE A 132 4.95 1.22 4.29
C PHE A 132 4.18 2.39 4.92
N ILE A 133 3.53 3.24 4.12
CA ILE A 133 2.82 4.44 4.60
C ILE A 133 1.37 4.15 5.06
N CYS A 134 0.79 3.00 4.69
CA CYS A 134 -0.62 2.68 4.99
C CYS A 134 -0.89 1.55 6.01
#